data_AF-A0A853IEX4-F1
#
_entry.id   AF-A0A853IEX4-F1
#
_cell.length_a   1.000
_cell.length_b   1.000
_cell.length_c   1.000
_cell.angle_alpha   90.00
_cell.angle_beta   90.00
_cell.angle_gamma   90.00
#
_symmetry.space_group_name_H-M   'P 1'
#
loop_
_entity.id
_entity.type
_entity.pdbx_description
1 polymer ?
#
loop_
_entity_poly.entity_id
_entity_poly.type
_entity_poly.pdbx_seq_one_letter_code
_entity_poly.pdbx_strand_id
1 'polypeptide(L)'
;YNISHPNPQAEQIGRGQLSALCLSIVLPNASDSDQLLNQSCVITLKIKNHPQYGPQNEVKGYGPLQQPMMQQAPQQQAMAAHTPPFNQPGQQAGW
;
A
#
# COMPACT_ATOMS: atom_id res chain seq x y z
N TYR A 1 -2.99 -5.01 24.32
CA TYR A 1 -2.27 -6.30 24.34
C TYR A 1 -0.86 -6.23 23.72
N ASN A 2 -0.60 -5.44 22.67
CA ASN A 2 0.74 -5.37 22.05
C ASN A 2 1.65 -4.20 22.51
N ILE A 3 1.20 -3.29 23.37
CA ILE A 3 1.98 -2.08 23.77
C ILE A 3 2.82 -2.28 25.04
N SER A 4 2.44 -3.29 25.84
CA SER A 4 3.24 -3.86 26.92
C SER A 4 3.09 -5.38 26.79
N HIS A 5 4.15 -6.05 26.36
CA HIS A 5 4.18 -7.48 26.06
C HIS A 5 5.57 -8.02 26.45
N PRO A 6 5.68 -9.21 27.07
CA PRO A 6 6.98 -9.82 27.39
C PRO A 6 7.92 -10.08 26.18
N ASN A 7 7.44 -9.92 24.95
CA ASN A 7 8.22 -10.11 23.74
C ASN A 7 8.55 -8.72 23.17
N PRO A 8 9.83 -8.31 23.16
CA PRO A 8 10.22 -6.97 22.71
C PRO A 8 9.84 -6.69 21.25
N GLN A 9 9.80 -7.72 20.40
CA GLN A 9 9.38 -7.57 19.00
C GLN A 9 7.88 -7.23 18.91
N ALA A 10 7.05 -7.87 19.74
CA ALA A 10 5.62 -7.60 19.78
C ALA A 10 5.36 -6.17 20.28
N GLU A 11 6.12 -5.70 21.28
CA GLU A 11 6.05 -4.31 21.74
C GLU A 11 6.41 -3.31 20.65
N GLN A 12 7.49 -3.55 19.91
CA GLN A 12 7.92 -2.67 18.82
C GLN A 12 6.84 -2.60 17.72
N ILE A 13 6.26 -3.75 17.36
CA ILE A 13 5.16 -3.80 16.38
C ILE A 13 3.93 -3.06 16.92
N GLY A 14 3.56 -3.28 18.18
CA GLY A 14 2.42 -2.61 18.81
C GLY A 14 2.59 -1.09 18.89
N ARG A 15 3.78 -0.62 19.28
CA ARG A 15 4.12 0.82 19.32
C ARG A 15 4.13 1.44 17.93
N GLY A 16 4.66 0.73 16.93
CA GLY A 16 4.62 1.18 15.53
C GLY A 16 3.19 1.32 15.00
N GLN A 17 2.32 0.35 15.29
CA GLN A 17 0.91 0.41 14.90
C GLN A 17 0.16 1.55 15.60
N LEU A 18 0.41 1.76 16.90
CA LEU A 18 -0.18 2.87 17.65
C LEU A 18 0.27 4.22 17.08
N SER A 19 1.57 4.38 16.78
CA SER A 19 2.09 5.60 16.16
C SER A 19 1.42 5.89 14.81
N ALA A 20 1.28 4.88 13.95
CA ALA A 20 0.58 5.02 12.67
C ALA A 20 -0.89 5.44 12.84
N LEU A 21 -1.60 4.90 13.83
CA LEU A 21 -2.96 5.31 14.16
C LEU A 21 -3.01 6.77 14.63
N CYS A 22 -2.16 7.15 15.58
CA CYS A 22 -2.06 8.51 16.11
C CYS A 22 -1.77 9.55 15.01
N LEU A 23 -0.86 9.23 14.09
CA LEU A 23 -0.54 10.09 12.95
C LEU A 23 -1.71 10.22 11.97
N SER A 24 -2.51 9.16 11.79
CA SER A 24 -3.66 9.18 10.88
C SER A 24 -4.80 10.11 11.33
N ILE A 25 -4.91 10.35 12.63
CA ILE A 25 -5.89 11.25 13.25
C ILE A 25 -5.31 12.63 13.58
N VAL A 26 -4.08 12.92 13.12
CA VAL A 26 -3.37 14.20 13.36
C VAL A 26 -3.14 14.47 14.86
N LEU A 27 -2.97 13.42 15.66
CA LEU A 27 -2.68 13.49 17.09
C LEU A 27 -1.38 12.73 17.42
N PRO A 28 -0.20 13.29 17.12
CA PRO A 28 1.07 12.57 17.17
C PRO A 28 1.47 12.10 18.57
N ASN A 29 1.00 12.78 19.63
CA ASN A 29 1.32 12.48 21.03
C ASN A 29 0.05 12.30 21.85
N ALA A 30 -0.74 11.27 21.55
CA ALA A 30 -1.87 10.89 22.38
C ALA A 30 -1.36 10.35 23.72
N SER A 31 -1.57 11.13 24.79
CA SER A 31 -1.24 10.73 26.18
C SER A 31 -2.40 10.02 26.88
N ASP A 32 -3.62 10.16 26.34
CA ASP A 32 -4.84 9.59 26.88
C ASP A 32 -5.64 8.90 25.75
N SER A 33 -6.22 7.75 26.07
CA SER A 33 -6.98 6.93 25.11
C SER A 33 -8.29 7.59 24.70
N ASP A 34 -8.87 8.43 25.57
CA ASP A 34 -10.10 9.17 25.26
C ASP A 34 -9.90 10.14 24.08
N GLN A 35 -8.68 10.61 23.85
CA GLN A 35 -8.35 11.47 22.71
C GLN A 35 -8.45 10.75 21.36
N LEU A 36 -8.45 9.40 21.36
CA LEU A 36 -8.60 8.59 20.16
C LEU A 36 -10.08 8.35 19.81
N LEU A 37 -11.00 8.60 20.74
CA LEU A 37 -12.42 8.35 20.53
C LEU A 37 -13.02 9.37 19.56
N ASN A 38 -14.02 8.93 18.80
CA ASN A 38 -14.72 9.71 17.77
C ASN A 38 -13.83 10.28 16.66
N GLN A 39 -12.58 9.83 16.57
CA GLN A 39 -11.71 10.16 15.45
C GLN A 39 -11.93 9.20 14.30
N SER A 40 -11.75 9.70 13.09
CA SER A 40 -11.94 8.94 11.87
C SER A 40 -10.62 8.75 11.14
N CYS A 41 -10.37 7.53 10.66
CA CYS A 41 -9.18 7.17 9.90
C CYS A 41 -9.51 6.17 8.80
N VAL A 42 -8.60 6.03 7.84
CA VAL A 42 -8.66 5.03 6.77
C VAL A 42 -7.85 3.82 7.20
N ILE A 43 -8.42 2.62 7.08
CA ILE A 43 -7.76 1.35 7.40
C ILE A 43 -7.55 0.55 6.12
N THR A 44 -6.30 0.23 5.81
CA THR A 44 -5.97 -0.67 4.70
C THR A 44 -6.02 -2.10 5.21
N LEU A 45 -6.89 -2.92 4.61
CA LEU A 45 -7.03 -4.34 4.93
C LEU A 45 -6.39 -5.21 3.83
N LYS A 46 -5.91 -6.39 4.22
CA LYS A 46 -5.61 -7.49 3.30
C LYS A 46 -6.42 -8.70 3.71
N ILE A 47 -6.79 -9.54 2.75
CA ILE A 47 -7.45 -10.81 3.03
C ILE A 47 -6.38 -11.88 3.16
N LYS A 48 -6.34 -12.58 4.29
CA LYS A 48 -5.55 -13.80 4.47
C LYS A 48 -6.47 -15.00 4.62
N ASN A 49 -6.13 -16.10 4.00
CA ASN A 49 -6.89 -17.34 4.17
C ASN A 49 -6.43 -18.05 5.45
N HIS A 50 -7.34 -18.19 6.41
CA HIS A 50 -7.10 -18.95 7.63
C HIS A 50 -7.51 -20.42 7.41
N PRO A 51 -6.66 -21.41 7.74
CA PRO A 51 -6.93 -22.82 7.43
C PRO A 51 -8.21 -23.36 8.09
N GLN A 52 -8.56 -22.84 9.26
CA GLN A 52 -9.74 -23.30 10.02
C GLN A 52 -10.99 -22.43 9.84
N TYR A 53 -10.84 -21.17 9.41
CA TYR A 53 -11.92 -20.18 9.44
C TYR A 53 -12.15 -19.47 8.10
N GLY A 54 -11.38 -19.83 7.06
CA GLY A 54 -11.50 -19.23 5.73
C GLY A 54 -10.90 -17.82 5.65
N PRO A 55 -11.28 -17.03 4.64
CA PRO A 55 -10.74 -15.69 4.39
C PRO A 55 -11.04 -14.72 5.55
N GLN A 56 -10.01 -14.09 6.09
CA GLN A 56 -10.09 -13.11 7.18
C GLN A 56 -9.39 -11.80 6.81
N ASN A 57 -9.95 -10.70 7.30
CA ASN A 57 -9.35 -9.38 7.16
C ASN A 57 -8.21 -9.20 8.17
N GLU A 58 -7.04 -8.83 7.67
CA GLU A 58 -5.89 -8.45 8.47
C GLU A 58 -5.54 -6.98 8.19
N VAL A 59 -5.35 -6.20 9.24
CA VAL A 59 -4.97 -4.79 9.12
C VAL A 59 -3.54 -4.68 8.59
N LYS A 60 -3.36 -3.94 7.50
CA LYS A 60 -2.07 -3.66 6.86
C LYS A 60 -1.54 -2.27 7.24
N GLY A 61 -2.41 -1.30 7.48
CA GLY A 61 -2.00 0.06 7.86
C GLY A 61 -3.15 1.02 8.15
N TYR A 62 -2.78 2.18 8.68
CA TYR A 62 -3.67 3.30 9.02
C TYR A 62 -3.26 4.53 8.23
N GLY A 63 -4.23 5.35 7.81
CA GLY A 63 -4.00 6.57 7.04
C GLY A 63 -5.06 7.64 7.30
N PRO A 64 -4.78 8.91 6.97
CA PRO A 64 -5.73 10.00 7.19
C PRO A 64 -6.95 9.92 6.28
N LEU A 65 -8.08 10.46 6.73
CA LEU A 65 -9.34 10.54 5.96
C LEU A 65 -9.19 11.25 4.61
N GLN A 66 -8.45 12.36 4.61
CA GLN A 66 -8.03 13.03 3.39
C GLN A 66 -6.68 12.46 3.01
N GLN A 67 -6.70 11.37 2.24
CA GLN A 67 -5.51 11.03 1.48
C GLN A 67 -5.32 12.12 0.43
N PRO A 68 -4.19 12.86 0.39
CA PRO A 68 -3.78 13.41 -0.88
C PRO A 68 -3.68 12.19 -1.79
N MET A 69 -4.55 12.12 -2.80
CA MET A 69 -4.45 11.10 -3.84
C MET A 69 -2.99 11.14 -4.29
N MET A 70 -2.20 10.14 -3.90
CA MET A 70 -0.90 9.95 -4.49
C MET A 70 -1.20 9.72 -5.96
N GLN A 71 -0.92 10.76 -6.75
CA GLN A 71 -0.96 10.72 -8.19
C GLN A 71 -0.26 9.43 -8.61
N GLN A 72 -1.00 8.56 -9.29
CA GLN A 72 -0.44 7.40 -9.95
C GLN A 72 0.77 7.88 -10.74
N ALA A 73 1.94 7.28 -10.50
CA ALA A 73 3.13 7.58 -11.29
C ALA A 73 2.77 7.43 -12.77
N PRO A 74 3.19 8.36 -13.65
CA PRO A 74 2.84 8.30 -15.07
C PRO A 74 3.25 6.93 -15.62
N GLN A 75 2.26 6.15 -16.07
CA GLN A 75 2.52 4.93 -16.84
C GLN A 75 3.27 5.37 -18.09
N GLN A 76 4.55 4.98 -18.19
CA GLN A 76 5.32 5.14 -19.41
C GLN A 76 4.56 4.43 -20.54
N GLN A 77 4.08 5.21 -21.50
CA GLN A 77 3.49 4.70 -22.72
C GLN A 77 4.55 3.87 -23.44
N ALA A 78 4.24 2.60 -23.70
CA ALA A 78 5.06 1.78 -24.57
C ALA A 78 5.09 2.45 -25.96
N MET A 79 6.28 2.89 -26.40
CA MET A 79 6.48 3.34 -27.77
C MET A 79 6.20 2.16 -28.69
N ALA A 80 5.12 2.26 -29.48
CA ALA A 80 4.88 1.34 -30.58
C ALA A 80 6.13 1.32 -31.47
N ALA A 81 6.72 0.14 -31.64
CA ALA A 81 7.83 -0.04 -32.57
C ALA A 81 7.32 0.26 -33.98
N HIS A 82 7.81 1.34 -34.57
CA HIS A 82 7.52 1.73 -35.93
C HIS A 82 8.24 0.72 -36.82
N THR A 83 7.49 -0.18 -37.44
CA THR A 83 8.00 -1.07 -38.49
C THR A 83 8.56 -0.23 -39.63
N PRO A 84 9.85 -0.31 -39.96
CA PRO A 84 10.40 0.37 -41.12
C PRO A 84 9.81 -0.29 -42.40
N PRO A 85 9.26 0.50 -43.34
CA PRO A 85 8.84 -0.04 -44.62
C PRO A 85 10.10 -0.25 -45.45
N PHE A 86 10.43 -1.47 -45.85
CA PHE A 86 11.07 -1.84 -47.12
C PHE A 86 11.44 -3.33 -47.05
N ASN A 87 10.43 -4.18 -47.24
CA ASN A 87 10.63 -5.54 -47.75
C ASN A 87 9.97 -5.60 -49.13
N GLN A 88 10.76 -5.39 -50.19
CA GLN A 88 10.39 -5.83 -51.53
C GLN A 88 11.28 -7.03 -51.89
N PRO A 89 10.72 -8.24 -52.03
CA PRO A 89 11.44 -9.37 -52.60
C PRO A 89 11.40 -9.28 -54.13
N GLY A 90 12.58 -9.26 -54.76
CA GLY A 90 12.74 -9.53 -56.18
C GLY A 90 13.01 -8.29 -57.03
N GLN A 91 14.29 -8.07 -57.34
CA GLN A 91 14.82 -7.74 -58.68
C GLN A 91 16.29 -7.36 -58.54
N GLN A 92 17.18 -8.37 -58.62
CA GLN A 92 18.52 -8.16 -59.15
C GLN A 92 18.85 -9.36 -60.03
N ALA A 93 18.85 -9.08 -61.33
CA ALA A 93 19.19 -9.99 -62.41
C ALA A 93 20.69 -10.28 -62.38
N GLY A 94 21.03 -11.49 -62.83
CA GLY A 94 22.40 -11.98 -62.96
C GLY A 94 23.20 -11.32 -64.09
N TRP A 95 24.44 -11.78 -64.19
CA TRP A 95 25.26 -11.70 -65.39
C TRP A 95 24.62 -12.46 -66.56
#